data_AF-A0A4P7C4D3-F1
#
_entry.id   AF-A0A4P7C4D3-F1
#
_cell.length_a   1.000
_cell.length_b   1.000
_cell.length_c   1.000
_cell.angle_alpha   90.00
_cell.angle_beta   90.00
_cell.angle_gamma   90.00
#
_symmetry.space_group_name_H-M   'P 1'
#
loop_
_entity.id
_entity.type
_entity.pdbx_description
1 polymer ?
#
loop_
_entity_poly.entity_id
_entity_poly.type
_entity_poly.pdbx_seq_one_letter_code
_entity_poly.pdbx_strand_id
1 'polypeptide(L)'
;MVRQLEAEGHFPQAPYAFDNGVLSLPLIPLIEQQGKHWVSELESSRLIQWQGQWRRVDEIAAELRQQHPESFRRVNVKRRSGEEKAFWAFTKTVRLKRYGRKRLVIVHEQADLSDTPRFLLTDALHWEAGRVIRVWSDRWPVEIFHEFCKQAVGLEASQVRKEEALKRHFRLSGVAQSLLQRTPAGGRKSERFAFAEDNQQTVAQKLYTLTRDALSQWVQLAQGLFAQGQSYQQVLERLMSV
;
A
#
# COMPACT_ATOMS: atom_id res chain seq x y z
N MET A 1 13.18 -2.00 -10.47
CA MET A 1 11.76 -2.21 -10.13
C MET A 1 10.83 -1.41 -11.05
N VAL A 2 10.69 -0.09 -10.94
CA VAL A 2 9.77 0.71 -11.81
C VAL A 2 9.93 0.39 -13.30
N ARG A 3 11.16 0.45 -13.83
CA ARG A 3 11.43 0.11 -15.24
C ARG A 3 10.99 -1.30 -15.64
N GLN A 4 11.10 -2.26 -14.73
CA GLN A 4 10.69 -3.64 -14.98
C GLN A 4 9.16 -3.76 -14.95
N LEU A 5 8.50 -3.20 -13.94
CA LEU A 5 7.04 -3.21 -13.81
C LEU A 5 6.36 -2.56 -15.02
N GLU A 6 6.89 -1.43 -15.48
CA GLU A 6 6.36 -0.74 -16.66
C GLU A 6 6.65 -1.50 -17.96
N ALA A 7 7.79 -2.20 -18.05
CA ALA A 7 8.09 -3.06 -19.21
C ALA A 7 7.18 -4.31 -19.27
N GLU A 8 6.78 -4.85 -18.12
CA GLU A 8 5.83 -5.97 -18.03
C GLU A 8 4.39 -5.55 -18.39
N GLY A 9 4.05 -4.27 -18.23
CA GLY A 9 2.80 -3.69 -18.75
C GLY A 9 1.51 -4.16 -18.05
N HIS A 10 1.61 -4.84 -16.91
CA HIS A 10 0.44 -5.37 -16.19
C HIS A 10 -0.51 -4.30 -15.63
N PHE A 11 0.00 -3.08 -15.37
CA PHE A 11 -0.76 -2.01 -14.71
C PHE A 11 -0.66 -0.67 -15.46
N PRO A 12 -1.12 -0.58 -16.72
CA PRO A 12 -0.84 0.55 -17.61
C PRO A 12 -1.50 1.86 -17.16
N GLN A 13 -2.55 1.80 -16.33
CA GLN A 13 -3.26 2.99 -15.84
C GLN A 13 -3.09 3.24 -14.33
N ALA A 14 -2.45 2.32 -13.61
CA ALA A 14 -2.30 2.46 -12.16
C ALA A 14 -1.25 3.54 -11.84
N PRO A 15 -1.57 4.47 -10.92
CA PRO A 15 -0.56 5.34 -10.32
C PRO A 15 0.18 4.62 -9.19
N TYR A 16 1.31 5.19 -8.76
CA TYR A 16 2.10 4.67 -7.65
C TYR A 16 1.66 5.28 -6.32
N ALA A 17 1.66 4.48 -5.24
CA ALA A 17 1.46 4.96 -3.89
C ALA A 17 2.53 4.36 -2.96
N PHE A 18 3.24 5.19 -2.20
CA PHE A 18 4.33 4.73 -1.32
C PHE A 18 4.60 5.68 -0.16
N ASP A 19 5.10 5.15 0.96
CA ASP A 19 5.35 5.93 2.17
C ASP A 19 6.53 6.90 2.06
N ASN A 20 6.61 7.82 3.03
CA ASN A 20 7.64 8.86 3.08
C ASN A 20 9.08 8.30 3.06
N GLY A 21 9.31 7.09 3.56
CA GLY A 21 10.62 6.43 3.58
C GLY A 21 11.08 5.96 2.19
N VAL A 22 10.15 5.83 1.25
CA VAL A 22 10.43 5.46 -0.15
C VAL A 22 10.51 6.70 -1.06
N LEU A 23 9.96 7.83 -0.61
CA LEU A 23 10.00 9.11 -1.32
C LEU A 23 11.44 9.61 -1.49
N SER A 24 11.97 9.45 -2.70
CA SER A 24 13.37 9.74 -3.00
C SER A 24 13.57 10.31 -4.40
N LEU A 25 14.61 11.13 -4.55
CA LEU A 25 14.96 11.75 -5.84
C LEU A 25 15.34 10.77 -6.95
N PRO A 26 15.93 9.60 -6.70
CA PRO A 26 16.14 8.62 -7.76
C PRO A 26 14.85 8.00 -8.27
N LEU A 27 13.85 7.81 -7.39
CA LEU A 27 12.60 7.13 -7.74
C LEU A 27 11.63 8.02 -8.53
N ILE A 28 11.44 9.26 -8.08
CA ILE A 28 10.42 10.16 -8.63
C ILE A 28 10.58 10.40 -10.15
N PRO A 29 11.77 10.77 -10.67
CA PRO A 29 11.96 10.97 -12.11
C PRO A 29 11.75 9.68 -12.89
N LEU A 30 12.06 8.52 -12.32
CA LEU A 30 11.82 7.23 -13.00
C LEU A 30 10.34 6.97 -13.20
N ILE A 31 9.48 7.31 -12.23
CA ILE A 31 8.02 7.17 -12.37
C ILE A 31 7.49 8.19 -13.38
N GLU A 32 7.91 9.46 -13.24
CA GLU A 32 7.45 10.56 -14.09
C GLU A 32 7.87 10.38 -15.56
N GLN A 33 9.07 9.84 -15.83
CA GLN A 33 9.53 9.50 -17.19
C GLN A 33 8.66 8.44 -17.88
N GLN A 34 7.95 7.61 -17.13
CA GLN A 34 7.03 6.60 -17.66
C GLN A 34 5.62 7.17 -17.89
N GLY A 35 5.44 8.48 -17.71
CA GLY A 35 4.12 9.14 -17.82
C GLY A 35 3.16 8.78 -16.69
N LYS A 36 3.68 8.24 -15.59
CA LYS A 36 2.89 7.80 -14.43
C LYS A 36 2.87 8.86 -13.35
N HIS A 37 1.73 8.93 -12.65
CA HIS A 37 1.59 9.76 -11.46
C HIS A 37 1.82 8.95 -10.19
N TRP A 38 2.20 9.63 -9.12
CA TRP A 38 2.43 9.03 -7.82
C TRP A 38 1.83 9.84 -6.68
N VAL A 39 1.54 9.18 -5.56
CA VAL A 39 1.15 9.80 -4.29
C VAL A 39 2.07 9.27 -3.20
N SER A 40 2.60 10.16 -2.37
CA SER A 40 3.40 9.79 -1.21
C SER A 40 2.99 10.59 0.00
N GLU A 41 3.16 9.99 1.18
CA GLU A 41 3.17 10.77 2.41
C GLU A 41 4.44 11.65 2.47
N LEU A 42 4.28 12.86 2.97
CA LEU A 42 5.32 13.83 3.21
C LEU A 42 5.57 13.91 4.72
N GLU A 43 6.83 13.86 5.11
CA GLU A 43 7.20 14.06 6.52
C GLU A 43 6.77 15.47 6.99
N SER A 44 6.13 15.55 8.15
CA SER A 44 5.54 16.78 8.73
C SER A 44 6.56 17.91 8.91
N SER A 45 7.84 17.56 9.10
CA SER A 45 8.95 18.48 9.25
C SER A 45 9.43 19.11 7.94
N ARG A 46 8.90 18.69 6.78
CA ARG A 46 9.41 19.12 5.47
C ARG A 46 9.11 20.59 5.21
N LEU A 47 10.14 21.29 4.73
CA LEU A 47 10.05 22.67 4.32
C LEU A 47 9.43 22.81 2.92
N ILE A 48 8.40 23.65 2.82
CA ILE A 48 7.75 24.03 1.57
C ILE A 48 7.82 25.55 1.39
N GLN A 49 7.79 26.00 0.14
CA GLN A 49 7.71 27.42 -0.17
C GLN A 49 6.28 27.91 0.10
N TRP A 50 6.13 28.77 1.09
CA TRP A 50 4.87 29.34 1.52
C TRP A 50 5.02 30.85 1.74
N GLN A 51 4.22 31.65 1.04
CA GLN A 51 4.24 33.12 1.13
C GLN A 51 5.66 33.72 1.00
N GLY A 52 6.47 33.18 0.08
CA GLY A 52 7.84 33.63 -0.16
C GLY A 52 8.90 33.07 0.79
N GLN A 53 8.52 32.35 1.84
CA GLN A 53 9.44 31.77 2.82
C GLN A 53 9.46 30.24 2.78
N TRP A 54 10.54 29.64 3.27
CA TRP A 54 10.60 28.19 3.50
C TRP A 54 10.11 27.89 4.91
N ARG A 55 8.94 27.27 5.03
CA ARG A 55 8.29 26.96 6.31
C ARG A 55 7.93 25.49 6.39
N ARG A 56 7.87 24.94 7.60
CA ARG A 56 7.52 23.53 7.79
C ARG A 56 6.04 23.31 7.48
N VAL A 57 5.71 22.16 6.90
CA VAL A 57 4.34 21.88 6.49
C VAL A 57 3.40 21.73 7.69
N ASP A 58 3.89 21.23 8.83
CA ASP A 58 3.12 21.13 10.07
C ASP A 58 2.76 22.48 10.68
N GLU A 59 3.69 23.43 10.71
CA GLU A 59 3.45 24.81 11.15
C GLU A 59 2.36 25.48 10.30
N ILE A 60 2.46 25.31 8.98
CA ILE A 60 1.46 25.86 8.04
C ILE A 60 0.10 25.21 8.26
N ALA A 61 0.04 23.89 8.50
CA ALA A 61 -1.20 23.20 8.76
C ALA A 61 -1.86 23.66 10.07
N ALA A 62 -1.07 23.88 11.12
CA ALA A 62 -1.55 24.42 12.38
C ALA A 62 -2.10 25.84 12.22
N GLU A 63 -1.40 26.71 11.47
CA GLU A 63 -1.87 28.05 11.13
C GLU A 63 -3.17 28.03 10.34
N LEU A 64 -3.25 27.22 9.27
CA LEU A 64 -4.46 27.05 8.47
C LEU A 64 -5.63 26.56 9.32
N ARG A 65 -5.41 25.60 10.21
CA ARG A 65 -6.45 25.07 11.09
C ARG A 65 -7.00 26.14 12.05
N GLN A 66 -6.13 27.00 12.58
CA GLN A 66 -6.52 28.02 13.56
C GLN A 66 -7.14 29.26 12.92
N GLN A 67 -6.56 29.72 11.80
CA GLN A 67 -6.90 31.01 11.20
C GLN A 67 -7.85 30.88 10.01
N HIS A 68 -7.82 29.74 9.32
CA HIS A 68 -8.54 29.50 8.06
C HIS A 68 -9.17 28.09 7.97
N PRO A 69 -9.91 27.61 8.98
CA PRO A 69 -10.48 26.26 8.97
C PRO A 69 -11.41 26.01 7.75
N GLU A 70 -12.05 27.06 7.21
CA GLU A 70 -12.87 27.02 6.00
C GLU A 70 -12.12 26.57 4.74
N SER A 71 -10.78 26.64 4.77
CA SER A 71 -9.93 26.16 3.68
C SER A 71 -9.93 24.63 3.56
N PHE A 72 -10.31 23.90 4.61
CA PHE A 72 -10.44 22.45 4.61
C PHE A 72 -11.85 22.05 4.16
N ARG A 73 -11.97 21.63 2.90
CA ARG A 73 -13.25 21.26 2.32
C ARG A 73 -13.54 19.78 2.57
N ARG A 74 -14.81 19.46 2.87
CA ARG A 74 -15.27 18.08 2.98
C ARG A 74 -15.16 17.39 1.61
N VAL A 75 -14.59 16.18 1.61
CA VAL A 75 -14.44 15.32 0.44
C VAL A 75 -14.89 13.91 0.83
N ASN A 76 -15.83 13.34 0.08
CA ASN A 76 -16.22 11.95 0.26
C ASN A 76 -15.39 11.07 -0.67
N VAL A 77 -14.74 10.05 -0.09
CA VAL A 77 -13.88 9.13 -0.82
C VAL A 77 -14.40 7.71 -0.65
N LYS A 78 -14.75 7.09 -1.78
CA LYS A 78 -15.08 5.67 -1.84
C LYS A 78 -13.82 4.83 -1.66
N ARG A 79 -13.83 3.99 -0.63
CA ARG A 79 -12.78 3.02 -0.31
C ARG A 79 -12.92 1.78 -1.18
N ARG A 80 -11.88 0.94 -1.19
CA ARG A 80 -11.89 -0.34 -1.90
C ARG A 80 -12.97 -1.31 -1.38
N SER A 81 -13.34 -1.22 -0.10
CA SER A 81 -14.46 -1.96 0.50
C SER A 81 -15.84 -1.54 -0.04
N GLY A 82 -15.92 -0.43 -0.77
CA GLY A 82 -17.16 0.16 -1.25
C GLY A 82 -17.78 1.18 -0.29
N GLU A 83 -17.27 1.26 0.95
CA GLU A 83 -17.67 2.27 1.94
C GLU A 83 -17.23 3.67 1.49
N GLU A 84 -18.10 4.67 1.66
CA GLU A 84 -17.71 6.07 1.54
C GLU A 84 -17.31 6.63 2.90
N LYS A 85 -16.11 7.21 2.97
CA LYS A 85 -15.64 7.94 4.15
C LYS A 85 -15.45 9.42 3.81
N ALA A 86 -15.90 10.28 4.70
CA ALA A 86 -15.66 11.72 4.62
C ALA A 86 -14.28 12.08 5.17
N PHE A 87 -13.62 13.02 4.52
CA PHE A 87 -12.36 13.64 4.92
C PHE A 87 -12.46 15.15 4.76
N TRP A 88 -11.61 15.89 5.45
CA TRP A 88 -11.48 17.34 5.31
C TRP A 88 -10.10 17.66 4.75
N ALA A 89 -10.07 18.21 3.55
CA ALA A 89 -8.84 18.34 2.79
C ALA A 89 -8.58 19.78 2.36
N PHE A 90 -7.35 20.22 2.59
CA PHE A 90 -6.78 21.42 1.99
C PHE A 90 -5.90 21.01 0.80
N THR A 91 -5.96 21.75 -0.31
CA THR A 91 -5.10 21.50 -1.48
C THR A 91 -4.39 22.75 -1.93
N LYS A 92 -3.09 22.62 -2.24
CA LYS A 92 -2.33 23.71 -2.84
C LYS A 92 -1.14 23.17 -3.64
N THR A 93 -0.83 23.85 -4.73
CA THR A 93 0.42 23.59 -5.44
C THR A 93 1.55 24.37 -4.76
N VAL A 94 2.56 23.65 -4.29
CA VAL A 94 3.68 24.21 -3.53
C VAL A 94 5.00 23.82 -4.17
N ARG A 95 6.07 24.56 -3.85
CA ARG A 95 7.43 24.21 -4.27
C ARG A 95 8.20 23.61 -3.10
N LEU A 96 8.87 22.50 -3.35
CA LEU A 96 9.79 21.86 -2.41
C LEU A 96 11.22 22.02 -2.94
N LYS A 97 12.21 22.23 -2.05
CA LYS A 97 13.61 22.48 -2.45
C LYS A 97 14.15 21.42 -3.41
N ARG A 98 13.90 20.14 -3.10
CA ARG A 98 14.43 19.00 -3.85
C ARG A 98 13.47 18.45 -4.90
N TYR A 99 12.16 18.56 -4.64
CA TYR A 99 11.13 17.91 -5.47
C TYR A 99 10.47 18.85 -6.49
N GLY A 100 10.81 20.14 -6.46
CA GLY A 100 10.22 21.12 -7.38
C GLY A 100 8.75 21.38 -7.06
N ARG A 101 7.96 21.70 -8.09
CA ARG A 101 6.54 22.03 -7.96
C ARG A 101 5.71 20.75 -7.85
N LYS A 102 4.94 20.62 -6.78
CA LYS A 102 4.09 19.45 -6.49
C LYS A 102 2.76 19.89 -5.89
N ARG A 103 1.75 19.02 -5.96
CA ARG A 103 0.45 19.22 -5.31
C ARG A 103 0.53 18.66 -3.90
N LEU A 104 0.33 19.52 -2.91
CA LEU A 104 0.18 19.16 -1.51
C LEU A 104 -1.30 19.02 -1.20
N VAL A 105 -1.65 17.95 -0.48
CA VAL A 105 -2.96 17.73 0.11
C VAL A 105 -2.76 17.48 1.61
N ILE A 106 -3.35 18.34 2.44
CA ILE A 106 -3.37 18.16 3.90
C ILE A 106 -4.73 17.56 4.24
N VAL A 107 -4.75 16.42 4.93
CA VAL A 107 -5.95 15.62 5.15
C VAL A 107 -6.21 15.43 6.63
N HIS A 108 -7.42 15.78 7.05
CA HIS A 108 -8.01 15.44 8.34
C HIS A 108 -9.10 14.40 8.16
N GLU A 109 -9.20 13.47 9.10
CA GLU A 109 -10.30 12.50 9.18
C GLU A 109 -11.49 13.03 9.98
N GLN A 110 -11.27 14.04 10.83
CA GLN A 110 -12.31 14.63 11.69
C GLN A 110 -12.77 15.99 11.19
N ALA A 111 -14.07 16.28 11.36
CA ALA A 111 -14.71 17.51 10.89
C ALA A 111 -14.23 18.77 11.60
N ASP A 112 -13.84 18.62 12.86
CA ASP A 112 -13.32 19.67 13.72
C ASP A 112 -11.80 19.88 13.56
N LEU A 113 -11.16 19.10 12.67
CA LEU A 113 -9.72 19.13 12.39
C LEU A 113 -8.87 18.85 13.64
N SER A 114 -9.43 18.18 14.66
CA SER A 114 -8.74 17.92 15.93
C SER A 114 -7.70 16.80 15.85
N ASP A 115 -7.79 15.95 14.82
CA ASP A 115 -6.84 14.89 14.56
C ASP A 115 -5.51 15.39 14.00
N THR A 116 -4.47 14.57 14.14
CA THR A 116 -3.19 14.81 13.49
C THR A 116 -3.35 14.70 11.97
N PRO A 117 -3.08 15.76 11.20
CA PRO A 117 -3.25 15.72 9.75
C PRO A 117 -2.22 14.81 9.08
N ARG A 118 -2.63 14.21 7.96
CA ARG A 118 -1.71 13.56 7.02
C ARG A 118 -1.32 14.53 5.91
N PHE A 119 -0.07 14.46 5.48
CA PHE A 119 0.46 15.28 4.40
C PHE A 119 0.71 14.42 3.18
N LEU A 120 -0.09 14.56 2.13
CA LEU A 120 0.08 13.83 0.88
C LEU A 120 0.67 14.74 -0.19
N LEU A 121 1.60 14.19 -0.97
CA LEU A 121 2.28 14.87 -2.05
C LEU A 121 2.11 14.08 -3.34
N THR A 122 1.85 14.78 -4.45
CA THR A 122 1.78 14.17 -5.78
C THR A 122 2.37 15.10 -6.85
N ASP A 123 2.88 14.50 -7.92
CA ASP A 123 3.26 15.19 -9.15
C ASP A 123 2.04 15.63 -9.99
N ALA A 124 0.89 14.98 -9.80
CA ALA A 124 -0.33 15.27 -10.54
C ALA A 124 -0.99 16.58 -10.08
N LEU A 125 -0.52 17.70 -10.63
CA LEU A 125 -0.98 19.05 -10.26
C LEU A 125 -2.48 19.30 -10.51
N HIS A 126 -3.09 18.51 -11.39
CA HIS A 126 -4.49 18.60 -11.79
C HIS A 126 -5.41 17.68 -10.97
N TRP A 127 -4.87 16.92 -10.00
CA TRP A 127 -5.70 16.03 -9.19
C TRP A 127 -6.39 16.77 -8.04
N GLU A 128 -7.68 16.45 -7.88
CA GLU A 128 -8.48 16.81 -6.73
C GLU A 128 -8.12 15.96 -5.51
N ALA A 129 -8.32 16.52 -4.31
CA ALA A 129 -8.01 15.85 -3.04
C ALA A 129 -8.58 14.42 -2.97
N GLY A 130 -9.82 14.22 -3.39
CA GLY A 130 -10.47 12.91 -3.31
C GLY A 130 -9.77 11.83 -4.13
N ARG A 131 -9.20 12.19 -5.29
CA ARG A 131 -8.40 11.25 -6.10
C ARG A 131 -7.07 10.94 -5.42
N VAL A 132 -6.39 11.94 -4.88
CA VAL A 132 -5.13 11.76 -4.14
C VAL A 132 -5.33 10.84 -2.93
N ILE A 133 -6.37 11.09 -2.12
CA ILE A 133 -6.71 10.29 -0.95
C ILE A 133 -7.09 8.85 -1.35
N ARG A 134 -7.83 8.67 -2.45
CA ARG A 134 -8.17 7.33 -2.96
C ARG A 134 -6.92 6.54 -3.34
N VAL A 135 -6.05 7.13 -4.17
CA VAL A 135 -4.80 6.49 -4.60
C VAL A 135 -3.91 6.17 -3.40
N TRP A 136 -3.85 7.08 -2.42
CA TRP A 136 -3.14 6.82 -1.17
C TRP A 136 -3.73 5.64 -0.38
N SER A 137 -5.06 5.54 -0.32
CA SER A 137 -5.76 4.44 0.38
C SER A 137 -5.51 3.08 -0.27
N ASP A 138 -5.23 3.04 -1.58
CA ASP A 138 -4.89 1.82 -2.31
C ASP A 138 -3.51 1.24 -1.91
N ARG A 139 -2.72 1.94 -1.09
CA ARG A 139 -1.48 1.43 -0.47
C ARG A 139 -1.75 0.40 0.62
N TRP A 140 -2.85 0.50 1.36
CA TRP A 140 -3.17 -0.36 2.52
C TRP A 140 -2.96 -1.88 2.32
N PRO A 141 -3.24 -2.48 1.14
CA PRO A 141 -2.93 -3.87 0.87
C PRO A 141 -1.47 -4.27 1.12
N VAL A 142 -0.50 -3.36 1.03
CA VAL A 142 0.91 -3.65 1.33
C VAL A 142 1.15 -3.88 2.83
N GLU A 143 0.41 -3.20 3.69
CA GLU A 143 0.50 -3.40 5.15
C GLU A 143 -0.10 -4.75 5.52
N ILE A 144 -1.27 -5.06 4.95
CA ILE A 144 -1.89 -6.38 5.08
C ILE A 144 -0.97 -7.48 4.57
N PHE A 145 -0.28 -7.26 3.44
CA PHE A 145 0.71 -8.20 2.93
C PHE A 145 1.82 -8.43 3.94
N HIS A 146 2.43 -7.38 4.51
CA HIS A 146 3.51 -7.54 5.48
C HIS A 146 3.05 -8.24 6.77
N GLU A 147 1.91 -7.82 7.34
CA GLU A 147 1.36 -8.44 8.55
C GLU A 147 1.07 -9.91 8.33
N PHE A 148 0.35 -10.23 7.25
CA PHE A 148 0.03 -11.61 6.88
C PHE A 148 1.29 -12.44 6.63
N CYS A 149 2.27 -11.87 5.92
CA CYS A 149 3.51 -12.56 5.62
C CYS A 149 4.27 -12.96 6.88
N LYS A 150 4.32 -12.06 7.88
CA LYS A 150 4.97 -12.33 9.17
C LYS A 150 4.22 -13.40 9.97
N GLN A 151 2.90 -13.29 10.05
CA GLN A 151 2.08 -14.13 10.93
C GLN A 151 1.79 -15.52 10.34
N ALA A 152 1.47 -15.62 9.05
CA ALA A 152 0.88 -16.83 8.47
C ALA A 152 1.87 -17.68 7.65
N VAL A 153 2.89 -17.07 7.03
CA VAL A 153 3.81 -17.76 6.10
C VAL A 153 5.28 -17.66 6.52
N GLY A 154 5.53 -17.26 7.77
CA GLY A 154 6.84 -17.33 8.41
C GLY A 154 7.91 -16.50 7.70
N LEU A 155 7.56 -15.33 7.14
CA LEU A 155 8.51 -14.49 6.41
C LEU A 155 9.76 -14.16 7.25
N GLU A 156 9.58 -13.89 8.54
CA GLU A 156 10.65 -13.59 9.50
C GLU A 156 11.16 -14.81 10.28
N ALA A 157 10.56 -15.99 10.09
CA ALA A 157 10.95 -17.22 10.78
C ALA A 157 12.13 -17.95 10.11
N SER A 158 12.73 -17.33 9.09
CA SER A 158 13.82 -17.92 8.33
C SER A 158 15.08 -18.03 9.17
N GLN A 159 15.59 -19.25 9.37
CA GLN A 159 16.87 -19.50 10.07
C GLN A 159 18.04 -19.71 9.10
N VAL A 160 17.79 -19.62 7.78
CA VAL A 160 18.85 -19.79 6.77
C VAL A 160 19.75 -18.56 6.72
N ARG A 161 21.06 -18.79 6.60
CA ARG A 161 22.07 -17.72 6.62
C ARG A 161 22.61 -17.34 5.24
N LYS A 162 22.41 -18.20 4.23
CA LYS A 162 22.88 -17.94 2.86
C LYS A 162 21.89 -17.00 2.15
N GLU A 163 22.40 -15.93 1.54
CA GLU A 163 21.58 -14.92 0.85
C GLU A 163 20.63 -15.55 -0.19
N GLU A 164 21.14 -16.47 -1.02
CA GLU A 164 20.30 -17.15 -2.02
C GLU A 164 19.22 -18.03 -1.40
N ALA A 165 19.50 -18.67 -0.25
CA ALA A 165 18.49 -19.44 0.47
C ALA A 165 17.44 -18.51 1.08
N LEU A 166 17.84 -17.35 1.60
CA LEU A 166 16.95 -16.35 2.15
C LEU A 166 16.06 -15.73 1.05
N LYS A 167 16.61 -15.41 -0.12
CA LYS A 167 15.83 -14.96 -1.29
C LYS A 167 14.78 -15.99 -1.70
N ARG A 168 15.13 -17.28 -1.72
CA ARG A 168 14.18 -18.38 -2.01
C ARG A 168 13.09 -18.46 -0.96
N HIS A 169 13.44 -18.36 0.33
CA HIS A 169 12.47 -18.31 1.43
C HIS A 169 11.47 -17.18 1.24
N PHE A 170 11.94 -15.95 1.00
CA PHE A 170 11.07 -14.79 0.78
C PHE A 170 10.14 -14.97 -0.42
N ARG A 171 10.65 -15.49 -1.54
CA ARG A 171 9.83 -15.79 -2.72
C ARG A 171 8.74 -16.82 -2.40
N LEU A 172 9.08 -17.90 -1.72
CA LEU A 172 8.13 -18.95 -1.34
C LEU A 172 7.07 -18.43 -0.36
N SER A 173 7.44 -17.61 0.62
CA SER A 173 6.46 -16.94 1.51
C SER A 173 5.49 -16.06 0.72
N GLY A 174 5.97 -15.30 -0.28
CA GLY A 174 5.11 -14.50 -1.16
C GLY A 174 4.13 -15.34 -1.98
N VAL A 175 4.57 -16.47 -2.53
CA VAL A 175 3.71 -17.43 -3.25
C VAL A 175 2.66 -18.02 -2.31
N ALA A 176 3.08 -18.51 -1.14
CA ALA A 176 2.17 -19.06 -0.14
C ALA A 176 1.12 -18.03 0.28
N GLN A 177 1.52 -16.77 0.49
CA GLN A 177 0.60 -15.69 0.82
C GLN A 177 -0.41 -15.42 -0.29
N SER A 178 0.03 -15.33 -1.55
CA SER A 178 -0.84 -15.07 -2.70
C SER A 178 -1.90 -16.17 -2.84
N LEU A 179 -1.53 -17.43 -2.58
CA LEU A 179 -2.45 -18.56 -2.59
C LEU A 179 -3.45 -18.51 -1.43
N LEU A 180 -2.98 -18.23 -0.22
CA LEU A 180 -3.87 -18.12 0.94
C LEU A 180 -4.90 -16.99 0.79
N GLN A 181 -4.54 -15.90 0.11
CA GLN A 181 -5.50 -14.85 -0.25
C GLN A 181 -6.53 -15.29 -1.30
N ARG A 182 -6.19 -16.27 -2.16
CA ARG A 182 -7.09 -16.83 -3.19
C ARG A 182 -7.94 -17.98 -2.67
N THR A 183 -7.55 -18.64 -1.58
CA THR A 183 -8.34 -19.70 -0.94
C THR A 183 -9.66 -19.10 -0.43
N PRO A 184 -10.82 -19.67 -0.78
CA PRO A 184 -12.10 -19.20 -0.27
C PRO A 184 -12.11 -19.30 1.26
N ALA A 185 -12.08 -18.15 1.94
CA ALA A 185 -12.40 -18.12 3.35
C ALA A 185 -13.92 -18.30 3.47
N GLY A 186 -14.37 -19.47 3.92
CA GLY A 186 -15.73 -19.66 4.39
C GLY A 186 -15.97 -18.82 5.65
N GLY A 187 -16.34 -17.55 5.46
CA GLY A 187 -16.58 -16.57 6.52
C GLY A 187 -16.75 -15.17 5.93
N ARG A 188 -17.84 -14.48 6.28
CA ARG A 188 -18.33 -13.25 5.61
C ARG A 188 -17.34 -12.06 5.65
N LYS A 189 -17.49 -11.19 4.63
CA LYS A 189 -17.02 -9.80 4.46
C LYS A 189 -15.92 -9.32 5.42
N SER A 190 -14.67 -9.31 4.96
CA SER A 190 -13.67 -8.35 5.49
C SER A 190 -14.18 -6.94 5.20
N GLU A 191 -14.33 -6.02 6.15
CA GLU A 191 -13.41 -5.61 7.22
C GLU A 191 -14.02 -5.75 8.64
N ARG A 192 -13.41 -6.60 9.49
CA ARG A 192 -13.22 -6.42 10.96
C ARG A 192 -12.57 -7.68 11.55
N PHE A 193 -11.45 -7.52 12.26
CA PHE A 193 -11.09 -8.43 13.35
C PHE A 193 -11.49 -7.74 14.65
N ALA A 194 -12.60 -8.20 15.23
CA ALA A 194 -12.99 -7.83 16.58
C ALA A 194 -12.13 -8.64 17.55
N PHE A 195 -11.15 -8.00 18.19
CA PHE A 195 -10.53 -8.53 19.41
C PHE A 195 -11.48 -8.41 20.63
N ALA A 196 -12.80 -8.38 20.40
CA ALA A 196 -13.84 -8.38 21.41
C ALA A 196 -14.44 -9.80 21.53
N GLU A 197 -13.88 -10.54 22.48
CA GLU A 197 -14.44 -11.54 23.41
C GLU A 197 -15.37 -12.67 22.91
N ASP A 198 -14.80 -13.91 22.92
CA ASP A 198 -15.38 -15.27 23.10
C ASP A 198 -16.66 -15.69 22.34
N ASN A 199 -16.84 -16.91 21.80
CA ASN A 199 -16.36 -18.23 22.22
C ASN A 199 -16.38 -19.22 21.01
N GLN A 200 -15.73 -18.87 19.89
CA GLN A 200 -15.68 -19.73 18.69
C GLN A 200 -14.25 -19.87 18.16
N GLN A 201 -13.88 -21.11 17.77
CA GLN A 201 -12.60 -21.54 17.17
C GLN A 201 -11.69 -20.40 16.75
N THR A 202 -10.51 -20.34 17.36
CA THR A 202 -9.56 -19.23 17.18
C THR A 202 -9.22 -19.07 15.70
N VAL A 203 -9.11 -17.82 15.25
CA VAL A 203 -8.72 -17.45 13.88
C VAL A 203 -7.47 -18.22 13.44
N ALA A 204 -6.53 -18.46 14.37
CA ALA A 204 -5.34 -19.27 14.18
C ALA A 204 -5.60 -20.74 13.79
N GLN A 205 -6.57 -21.42 14.40
CA GLN A 205 -6.90 -22.82 14.08
C GLN A 205 -7.55 -22.95 12.69
N LYS A 206 -8.43 -22.01 12.34
CA LYS A 206 -9.04 -21.96 11.00
C LYS A 206 -7.99 -21.63 9.92
N LEU A 207 -7.10 -20.69 10.21
CA LEU A 207 -5.95 -20.38 9.37
C LEU A 207 -5.04 -21.60 9.20
N TYR A 208 -4.78 -22.37 10.26
CA TYR A 208 -3.93 -23.56 10.19
C TYR A 208 -4.52 -24.63 9.26
N THR A 209 -5.83 -24.91 9.37
CA THR A 209 -6.50 -25.89 8.48
C THR A 209 -6.52 -25.42 7.03
N LEU A 210 -6.91 -24.17 6.77
CA LEU A 210 -6.90 -23.61 5.41
C LEU A 210 -5.49 -23.55 4.82
N THR A 211 -4.48 -23.26 5.65
CA THR A 211 -3.07 -23.22 5.25
C THR A 211 -2.55 -24.60 4.93
N ARG A 212 -2.86 -25.60 5.75
CA ARG A 212 -2.48 -26.99 5.50
C ARG A 212 -3.13 -27.52 4.23
N ASP A 213 -4.42 -27.26 4.02
CA ASP A 213 -5.14 -27.82 2.89
C ASP A 213 -4.72 -27.13 1.57
N ALA A 214 -4.48 -25.81 1.57
CA ALA A 214 -3.94 -25.09 0.43
C ALA A 214 -2.49 -25.50 0.10
N LEU A 215 -1.61 -25.62 1.10
CA LEU A 215 -0.24 -26.10 0.90
C LEU A 215 -0.21 -27.55 0.44
N SER A 216 -1.08 -28.41 0.97
CA SER A 216 -1.18 -29.82 0.57
C SER A 216 -1.57 -29.95 -0.92
N GLN A 217 -2.60 -29.21 -1.36
CA GLN A 217 -3.00 -29.17 -2.76
C GLN A 217 -1.87 -28.64 -3.66
N TRP A 218 -1.11 -27.65 -3.17
CA TRP A 218 0.03 -27.09 -3.90
C TRP A 218 1.19 -28.08 -4.05
N VAL A 219 1.57 -28.77 -2.96
CA VAL A 219 2.61 -29.81 -3.00
C VAL A 219 2.20 -30.92 -3.95
N GLN A 220 0.94 -31.35 -3.91
CA GLN A 220 0.41 -32.38 -4.82
C GLN A 220 0.44 -31.93 -6.29
N LEU A 221 0.02 -30.68 -6.57
CA LEU A 221 0.04 -30.13 -7.93
C LEU A 221 1.48 -29.94 -8.45
N ALA A 222 2.38 -29.38 -7.64
CA ALA A 222 3.79 -29.21 -8.00
C ALA A 222 4.46 -30.56 -8.22
N GLN A 223 4.24 -31.54 -7.33
CA GLN A 223 4.72 -32.92 -7.52
C GLN A 223 4.21 -33.52 -8.83
N GLY A 224 2.92 -33.35 -9.14
CA GLY A 224 2.33 -33.83 -10.40
C GLY A 224 2.97 -33.19 -11.63
N LEU A 225 3.20 -31.88 -11.62
CA LEU A 225 3.81 -31.16 -12.74
C LEU A 225 5.30 -31.52 -12.91
N PHE A 226 6.05 -31.67 -11.81
CA PHE A 226 7.43 -32.16 -11.88
C PHE A 226 7.51 -33.61 -12.36
N ALA A 227 6.58 -34.47 -11.93
CA ALA A 227 6.49 -35.85 -12.43
C ALA A 227 6.19 -35.92 -13.94
N GLN A 228 5.55 -34.88 -14.49
CA GLN A 228 5.31 -34.71 -15.92
C GLN A 228 6.51 -34.10 -16.68
N GLY A 229 7.66 -33.92 -16.02
CA GLY A 229 8.89 -33.39 -16.62
C GLY A 229 8.85 -31.88 -16.85
N GLN A 230 7.91 -31.15 -16.24
CA GLN A 230 7.88 -29.69 -16.38
C GLN A 230 9.06 -29.03 -15.68
N SER A 231 9.61 -28.01 -16.33
CA SER A 231 10.70 -27.22 -15.76
C SER A 231 10.20 -26.39 -14.59
N TYR A 232 11.10 -26.02 -13.69
CA TYR A 232 10.78 -25.13 -12.56
C TYR A 232 10.02 -23.86 -12.96
N GLN A 233 10.37 -23.28 -14.12
CA GLN A 233 9.78 -22.05 -14.62
C GLN A 233 8.33 -22.27 -15.08
N GLN A 234 8.05 -23.39 -15.75
CA GLN A 234 6.70 -23.80 -16.17
C GLN A 234 5.79 -24.13 -14.97
N VAL A 235 6.36 -24.79 -13.95
CA VAL A 235 5.64 -25.09 -12.71
C VAL A 235 5.28 -23.80 -11.99
N LEU A 236 6.21 -22.85 -11.87
CA LEU A 236 5.91 -21.53 -11.30
C LEU A 236 4.86 -20.76 -12.09
N GLU A 237 4.94 -20.75 -13.42
CA GLU A 237 3.94 -20.09 -14.27
C GLU A 237 2.54 -20.65 -14.03
N ARG A 238 2.38 -21.98 -13.93
CA ARG A 238 1.08 -22.60 -13.67
C ARG A 238 0.56 -22.38 -12.25
N LEU A 239 1.45 -22.27 -11.27
CA LEU A 239 1.07 -22.05 -9.88
C LEU A 239 0.79 -20.58 -9.57
N MET A 240 1.31 -19.66 -10.40
CA MET A 240 1.16 -18.21 -10.24
C MET A 240 0.36 -17.55 -11.36
N SER A 241 -0.18 -18.30 -12.32
CA SER A 241 -1.03 -17.73 -13.38
C SER A 241 -2.26 -17.06 -12.76
N VAL A 242 -2.44 -15.79 -13.11
CA VAL A 242 -3.56 -14.94 -12.69
C VAL A 242 -4.85 -15.49 -13.26
#